data_AF-A0AAX6BK61-F1
#
_entry.id   AF-A0AAX6BK61-F1
#
_cell.length_a   1.000
_cell.length_b   1.000
_cell.length_c   1.000
_cell.angle_alpha   90.00
_cell.angle_beta   90.00
_cell.angle_gamma   90.00
#
_symmetry.space_group_name_H-M   'P 1'
#
loop_
_entity.id
_entity.type
_entity.pdbx_description
1 polymer ?
#
loop_
_entity_poly.entity_id
_entity_poly.type
_entity_poly.pdbx_seq_one_letter_code
_entity_poly.pdbx_strand_id
1 'polypeptide(L)'
;MFRVQTFIKRPGILITDLSSLYEKESHYFIDISNEEELIRYGNQFDFTCLEGAIKLEYYGEPLLDASAWDVIDGMWLYLLDAMESLKETGYGEMNFPDQPLVLTLKSASEQFVLYTLHTSPPVKAVLPKQDFFMVVLGGAEQFFKTMERCFKGNFRYFSEIKRIEALKRQ
;
A
#
# COMPACT_ATOMS: atom_id res chain seq x y z
N MET A 1 9.00 -5.09 14.78
CA MET A 1 8.23 -6.00 13.92
C MET A 1 7.47 -5.17 12.90
N PHE A 2 7.47 -5.56 11.64
CA PHE A 2 6.70 -4.88 10.61
C PHE A 2 5.24 -5.32 10.62
N ARG A 3 4.34 -4.39 10.25
CA ARG A 3 2.94 -4.68 9.95
C ARG A 3 2.56 -3.91 8.69
N VAL A 4 1.91 -4.60 7.75
CA VAL A 4 1.30 -3.97 6.58
C VAL A 4 -0.14 -4.43 6.44
N GLN A 5 -1.03 -3.50 6.12
CA GLN A 5 -2.44 -3.78 5.89
C GLN A 5 -2.95 -2.89 4.76
N THR A 6 -3.87 -3.45 3.97
CA THR A 6 -4.56 -2.72 2.91
C THR A 6 -5.98 -2.44 3.35
N PHE A 7 -6.44 -1.24 3.04
CA PHE A 7 -7.78 -0.77 3.31
C PHE A 7 -8.41 -0.24 2.03
N ILE A 8 -9.65 -0.62 1.76
CA ILE A 8 -10.42 -0.12 0.61
C ILE A 8 -11.37 0.95 1.10
N LYS A 9 -11.36 2.12 0.45
CA LYS A 9 -12.25 3.22 0.81
C LYS A 9 -13.69 2.84 0.49
N ARG A 10 -14.60 3.11 1.41
CA ARG A 10 -16.03 2.85 1.22
C ARG A 10 -16.60 3.77 0.12
N PRO A 11 -17.49 3.24 -0.73
CA PRO A 11 -18.06 4.01 -1.82
C PRO A 11 -19.00 5.10 -1.28
N GLY A 12 -19.04 6.24 -1.96
CA GLY A 12 -19.94 7.35 -1.65
C GLY A 12 -19.62 8.15 -0.38
N ILE A 13 -18.48 7.88 0.28
CA ILE A 13 -18.02 8.65 1.44
C ILE A 13 -16.86 9.56 1.03
N LEU A 14 -16.94 10.84 1.42
CA LEU A 14 -15.87 11.81 1.24
C LEU A 14 -15.08 11.99 2.54
N ILE A 15 -13.75 12.03 2.44
CA ILE A 15 -12.87 12.38 3.54
C ILE A 15 -12.53 13.87 3.38
N THR A 16 -13.17 14.71 4.18
CA THR A 16 -12.99 16.17 4.13
C THR A 16 -12.21 16.73 5.32
N ASP A 17 -12.02 15.93 6.37
CA ASP A 17 -11.25 16.28 7.57
C ASP A 17 -10.48 15.06 8.08
N LEU A 18 -9.16 15.20 8.21
CA LEU A 18 -8.28 14.15 8.71
C LEU A 18 -8.53 13.83 10.19
N SER A 19 -9.02 14.79 10.99
CA SER A 19 -9.34 14.54 12.40
C SER A 19 -10.45 13.49 12.52
N SER A 20 -11.51 13.65 11.72
CA SER A 20 -12.60 12.68 11.63
C SER A 20 -12.14 11.30 11.13
N LEU A 21 -11.15 11.26 10.24
CA LEU A 21 -10.56 10.03 9.74
C LEU A 21 -9.85 9.25 10.86
N TYR A 22 -9.00 9.92 11.66
CA TYR A 22 -8.28 9.27 12.74
C TYR A 22 -9.21 8.76 13.86
N GLU A 23 -10.32 9.45 14.12
CA GLU A 23 -11.30 9.00 15.11
C GLU A 23 -12.13 7.79 14.66
N LYS A 24 -12.41 7.68 13.35
CA LYS A 24 -13.39 6.74 12.79
C LYS A 24 -12.91 6.06 11.52
N GLU A 25 -11.69 5.55 11.49
CA GLU A 25 -11.10 4.94 10.29
C GLU A 25 -12.00 3.85 9.65
N SER A 26 -12.62 3.00 10.47
CA SER A 26 -13.53 1.93 10.00
C SER A 26 -14.83 2.44 9.37
N HIS A 27 -15.21 3.70 9.63
CA HIS A 27 -16.31 4.37 8.94
C HIS A 27 -15.96 4.71 7.50
N TYR A 28 -14.69 4.93 7.18
CA TYR A 28 -14.22 5.31 5.85
C TYR A 28 -13.65 4.13 5.07
N PHE A 29 -13.12 3.13 5.76
CA PHE A 29 -12.33 2.06 5.16
C PHE A 29 -12.82 0.66 5.54
N ILE A 30 -12.61 -0.28 4.63
CA ILE A 30 -12.83 -1.71 4.80
C ILE A 30 -11.45 -2.39 4.75
N ASP A 31 -11.09 -3.16 5.78
CA ASP A 31 -9.86 -3.95 5.77
C ASP A 31 -9.93 -4.99 4.64
N ILE A 32 -8.86 -5.13 3.85
CA ILE A 32 -8.80 -6.05 2.71
C ILE A 32 -9.09 -7.51 3.09
N SER A 33 -8.89 -7.89 4.35
CA SER A 33 -9.21 -9.24 4.86
C SER A 33 -10.70 -9.44 5.12
N ASN A 34 -11.50 -8.37 5.18
CA ASN A 34 -12.95 -8.46 5.36
C ASN A 34 -13.66 -8.68 4.02
N GLU A 35 -13.50 -9.88 3.44
CA GLU A 35 -14.06 -10.26 2.15
C GLU A 35 -15.60 -10.13 2.11
N GLU A 36 -16.30 -10.43 3.20
CA GLU A 36 -17.77 -10.31 3.29
C GLU A 36 -18.22 -8.87 3.06
N GLU A 37 -17.55 -7.92 3.70
CA GLU A 37 -17.88 -6.50 3.56
C GLU A 37 -17.48 -5.96 2.19
N LEU A 38 -16.33 -6.37 1.65
CA LEU A 38 -15.93 -6.03 0.29
C LEU A 38 -16.99 -6.49 -0.73
N ILE A 39 -17.45 -7.74 -0.64
CA ILE A 39 -18.48 -8.29 -1.53
C ILE A 39 -19.80 -7.52 -1.37
N ARG A 40 -20.19 -7.17 -0.13
CA ARG A 40 -21.40 -6.39 0.16
C ARG A 40 -21.41 -5.03 -0.55
N TYR A 41 -20.26 -4.37 -0.66
CA TYR A 41 -20.12 -3.09 -1.38
C TYR A 41 -19.74 -3.23 -2.84
N GLY A 42 -19.51 -4.46 -3.35
CA GLY A 42 -18.94 -4.73 -4.67
C GLY A 42 -19.57 -3.97 -5.83
N ASN A 43 -20.90 -3.90 -5.89
CA ASN A 43 -21.62 -3.22 -6.97
C ASN A 43 -21.59 -1.68 -6.90
N GLN A 44 -21.02 -1.13 -5.84
CA GLN A 44 -20.91 0.32 -5.61
C GLN A 44 -19.50 0.85 -5.81
N PHE A 45 -18.50 -0.04 -5.93
CA PHE A 45 -17.12 0.37 -6.20
C PHE A 45 -16.95 0.85 -7.63
N ASP A 46 -16.15 1.90 -7.79
CA ASP A 46 -15.57 2.27 -9.07
C ASP A 46 -14.26 1.48 -9.24
N PHE A 47 -14.30 0.38 -10.00
CA PHE A 47 -13.13 -0.44 -10.25
C PHE A 47 -12.12 0.20 -11.21
N THR A 48 -12.43 1.34 -11.83
CA THR A 48 -11.48 2.11 -12.65
C THR A 48 -10.66 3.11 -11.84
N CYS A 49 -11.14 3.46 -10.64
CA CYS A 49 -10.48 4.39 -9.71
C CYS A 49 -10.79 3.95 -8.27
N LEU A 50 -10.29 2.77 -7.88
CA LEU A 50 -10.56 2.24 -6.56
C LEU A 50 -9.62 2.91 -5.55
N GLU A 51 -10.18 3.75 -4.69
CA GLU A 51 -9.41 4.41 -3.64
C GLU A 51 -9.22 3.48 -2.42
N GLY A 52 -8.11 3.65 -1.73
CA GLY A 52 -7.76 2.88 -0.54
C GLY A 52 -6.52 3.42 0.15
N ALA A 53 -6.09 2.77 1.23
CA ALA A 53 -4.88 3.13 1.94
C ALA A 53 -4.03 1.89 2.22
N ILE A 54 -2.71 2.10 2.23
CA ILE A 54 -1.74 1.13 2.76
C ILE A 54 -1.29 1.64 4.11
N LYS A 55 -1.55 0.89 5.17
CA LYS A 55 -0.98 1.17 6.49
C LYS A 55 0.27 0.33 6.67
N LEU A 56 1.38 0.99 6.93
CA LEU A 56 2.68 0.37 7.16
C LEU A 56 3.26 0.88 8.47
N GLU A 57 3.61 -0.04 9.35
CA GLU A 57 4.17 0.26 10.67
C GLU A 57 5.46 -0.54 10.90
N TYR A 58 6.39 0.05 11.65
CA TYR A 58 7.60 -0.61 12.10
C TYR A 58 7.79 -0.42 13.60
N TYR A 59 7.69 -1.52 14.36
CA TYR A 59 7.72 -1.50 15.83
C TYR A 59 6.62 -0.61 16.46
N GLY A 60 5.46 -0.52 15.81
CA GLY A 60 4.33 0.29 16.28
C GLY A 60 4.39 1.76 15.84
N GLU A 61 5.50 2.20 15.24
CA GLU A 61 5.62 3.54 14.67
C GLU A 61 5.05 3.56 13.24
N PRO A 62 4.11 4.47 12.92
CA PRO A 62 3.54 4.55 11.57
C PRO A 62 4.56 5.11 10.59
N LEU A 63 4.78 4.37 9.49
CA LEU A 63 5.54 4.82 8.33
C LEU A 63 4.62 5.39 7.25
N LEU A 64 3.45 4.77 7.08
CA LEU A 64 2.36 5.20 6.22
C LEU A 64 1.03 4.88 6.92
N ASP A 65 0.08 5.79 6.88
CA ASP A 65 -1.23 5.63 7.52
C ASP A 65 -2.39 5.93 6.56
N ALA A 66 -3.62 5.88 7.08
CA ALA A 66 -4.83 6.08 6.27
C ALA A 66 -4.97 7.49 5.68
N SER A 67 -4.21 8.49 6.13
CA SER A 67 -4.25 9.83 5.55
C SER A 67 -3.65 9.87 4.14
N ALA A 68 -2.71 8.96 3.83
CA ALA A 68 -2.09 8.79 2.52
C ALA A 68 -2.89 7.86 1.59
N TRP A 69 -4.23 7.95 1.64
CA TRP A 69 -5.11 7.16 0.78
C TRP A 69 -5.08 7.67 -0.66
N ASP A 70 -5.10 6.77 -1.63
CA ASP A 70 -5.04 7.09 -3.06
C ASP A 70 -5.60 5.91 -3.87
N VAL A 71 -5.47 5.94 -5.20
CA VAL A 71 -5.80 4.83 -6.10
C VAL A 71 -4.99 3.58 -5.75
N ILE A 72 -5.62 2.60 -5.12
CA ILE A 72 -4.95 1.60 -4.29
C ILE A 72 -4.16 0.56 -5.09
N ASP A 73 -4.62 0.19 -6.28
CA ASP A 73 -3.86 -0.68 -7.17
C ASP A 73 -2.64 0.05 -7.75
N GLY A 74 -2.82 1.32 -8.12
CA GLY A 74 -1.72 2.22 -8.47
C GLY A 74 -0.68 2.33 -7.36
N MET A 75 -1.12 2.50 -6.10
CA MET A 75 -0.21 2.55 -4.95
C MET A 75 0.62 1.28 -4.81
N TRP A 76 0.01 0.10 -4.90
CA TRP A 76 0.74 -1.16 -4.84
C TRP A 76 1.71 -1.33 -6.01
N LEU A 77 1.30 -0.96 -7.23
CA LEU A 77 2.16 -1.03 -8.41
C LEU A 77 3.38 -0.12 -8.29
N TYR A 78 3.19 1.15 -7.90
CA TYR A 78 4.30 2.09 -7.73
C TYR A 78 5.22 1.73 -6.58
N LEU A 79 4.70 1.13 -5.51
CA LEU A 79 5.55 0.61 -4.44
C LEU A 79 6.41 -0.57 -4.93
N LEU A 80 5.85 -1.47 -5.76
CA LEU A 80 6.62 -2.54 -6.39
C LEU A 80 7.70 -1.98 -7.34
N ASP A 81 7.37 -0.98 -8.15
CA ASP A 81 8.31 -0.30 -9.05
C ASP A 81 9.47 0.36 -8.28
N ALA A 82 9.15 1.01 -7.15
CA ALA A 82 10.15 1.61 -6.27
C ALA A 82 11.06 0.54 -5.64
N MET A 83 10.50 -0.60 -5.23
CA MET A 83 11.28 -1.71 -4.67
C MET A 83 12.22 -2.35 -5.70
N GLU A 84 11.76 -2.53 -6.93
CA GLU A 84 12.59 -3.01 -8.04
C GLU A 84 13.71 -2.03 -8.36
N SER A 85 13.38 -0.76 -8.54
CA SER A 85 14.36 0.31 -8.79
C SER A 85 15.41 0.37 -7.67
N LEU A 86 14.99 0.19 -6.41
CA LEU A 86 15.90 0.12 -5.27
C LEU A 86 16.86 -1.07 -5.37
N LYS A 87 16.41 -2.25 -5.83
CA LYS A 87 17.28 -3.42 -6.02
C LYS A 87 18.28 -3.18 -7.15
N GLU A 88 17.85 -2.58 -8.25
CA GLU A 88 18.67 -2.39 -9.45
C GLU A 88 19.68 -1.25 -9.32
N THR A 89 19.25 -0.13 -8.74
CA THR A 89 20.01 1.14 -8.78
C THR A 89 20.41 1.64 -7.39
N GLY A 90 19.88 1.04 -6.32
CA GLY A 90 20.04 1.54 -4.96
C GLY A 90 19.10 2.70 -4.62
N TYR A 91 18.19 3.10 -5.51
CA TYR A 91 17.20 4.15 -5.28
C TYR A 91 15.85 3.77 -5.90
N GLY A 92 14.77 4.01 -5.16
CA GLY A 92 13.39 3.86 -5.60
C GLY A 92 12.54 5.02 -5.13
N GLU A 93 11.52 5.34 -5.91
CA GLU A 93 10.61 6.44 -5.63
C GLU A 93 9.19 6.06 -6.05
N MET A 94 8.22 6.51 -5.26
CA MET A 94 6.80 6.37 -5.52
C MET A 94 6.12 7.73 -5.28
N ASN A 95 5.29 8.13 -6.23
CA ASN A 95 4.38 9.26 -6.09
C ASN A 95 2.96 8.74 -5.84
N PHE A 96 2.14 9.56 -5.19
CA PHE A 96 0.74 9.30 -4.93
C PHE A 96 -0.09 10.05 -5.99
N PRO A 97 -0.86 9.38 -6.87
CA PRO A 97 -1.56 10.02 -7.99
C PRO A 97 -2.38 11.26 -7.62
N ASP A 98 -3.15 11.17 -6.54
CA ASP A 98 -4.13 12.17 -6.13
C ASP A 98 -3.65 13.02 -4.95
N GLN A 99 -2.47 12.69 -4.38
CA GLN A 99 -1.88 13.44 -3.27
C GLN A 99 -0.47 13.97 -3.62
N PRO A 100 -0.08 15.16 -3.15
CA PRO A 100 1.29 15.68 -3.29
C PRO A 100 2.25 15.01 -2.29
N LEU A 101 2.22 13.68 -2.21
CA LEU A 101 3.07 12.86 -1.38
C LEU A 101 4.11 12.14 -2.24
N VAL A 102 5.31 12.02 -1.68
CA VAL A 102 6.42 11.28 -2.29
C VAL A 102 7.01 10.37 -1.24
N LEU A 103 7.21 9.11 -1.62
CA LEU A 103 7.96 8.13 -0.85
C LEU A 103 9.26 7.83 -1.59
N THR A 104 10.39 7.94 -0.90
CA THR A 104 11.68 7.48 -1.43
C THR A 104 12.27 6.36 -0.58
N LEU A 105 12.92 5.44 -1.27
CA LEU A 105 13.66 4.32 -0.71
C LEU A 105 15.10 4.41 -1.22
N LYS A 106 16.07 4.50 -0.31
CA LYS A 106 17.49 4.58 -0.69
C LYS A 106 18.28 3.51 0.03
N SER A 107 19.14 2.79 -0.69
CA SER A 107 20.07 1.85 -0.06
C SER A 107 20.99 2.60 0.92
N ALA A 108 20.91 2.22 2.19
CA ALA A 108 21.79 2.72 3.24
C ALA A 108 23.02 1.80 3.42
N SER A 109 22.82 0.49 3.17
CA SER A 109 23.85 -0.54 3.06
C SER A 109 23.28 -1.74 2.31
N GLU A 110 24.00 -2.86 2.27
CA GLU A 110 23.47 -4.13 1.76
C GLU A 110 22.24 -4.58 2.55
N GLN A 111 22.27 -4.44 3.88
CA GLN A 111 21.24 -4.96 4.79
C GLN A 111 20.14 -3.95 5.12
N PHE A 112 20.34 -2.66 4.87
CA PHE A 112 19.43 -1.61 5.31
C PHE A 112 18.99 -0.69 4.17
N VAL A 113 17.74 -0.23 4.27
CA VAL A 113 17.16 0.80 3.41
C VAL A 113 16.77 2.01 4.26
N LEU A 114 17.07 3.20 3.76
CA LEU A 114 16.53 4.46 4.27
C LEU A 114 15.18 4.69 3.60
N TYR A 115 14.12 4.64 4.41
CA TYR A 115 12.76 5.03 4.04
C TYR A 115 12.57 6.51 4.34
N THR A 116 11.99 7.27 3.41
CA THR A 116 11.60 8.67 3.64
C THR A 116 10.26 8.96 2.97
N LEU A 117 9.24 9.25 3.78
CA LEU A 117 8.01 9.87 3.30
C LEU A 117 8.16 11.39 3.45
N HIS A 118 8.00 12.12 2.34
CA HIS A 118 8.24 13.56 2.27
C HIS A 118 7.04 14.39 2.75
N THR A 119 6.66 14.16 4.00
CA THR A 119 5.67 14.97 4.74
C THR A 119 6.34 16.15 5.46
N SER A 120 5.54 16.96 6.15
CA SER A 120 6.02 18.05 7.00
C SER A 120 5.51 17.86 8.44
N PRO A 121 6.34 17.38 9.39
CA PRO A 121 7.72 16.94 9.23
C PRO A 121 7.84 15.58 8.50
N PRO A 122 8.99 15.27 7.87
CA PRO A 122 9.16 14.04 7.12
C PRO A 122 9.24 12.83 8.04
N VAL A 123 8.60 11.74 7.64
CA VAL A 123 8.74 10.44 8.31
C VAL A 123 9.97 9.73 7.74
N LYS A 124 10.93 9.39 8.61
CA LYS A 124 12.19 8.75 8.22
C LYS A 124 12.48 7.54 9.09
N ALA A 125 12.90 6.45 8.46
CA ALA A 125 13.30 5.25 9.17
C ALA A 125 14.43 4.52 8.44
N VAL A 126 15.32 3.88 9.20
CA VAL A 126 16.29 2.91 8.67
C VAL A 126 15.72 1.52 8.94
N LEU A 127 15.45 0.79 7.87
CA LEU A 127 14.68 -0.45 7.91
C LEU A 127 15.55 -1.64 7.49
N PRO A 128 15.43 -2.81 8.15
CA PRO A 128 16.01 -4.06 7.66
C PRO A 128 15.44 -4.37 6.28
N LYS A 129 16.31 -4.36 5.26
CA LYS A 129 15.90 -4.41 3.85
C LYS A 129 15.11 -5.67 3.54
N GLN A 130 15.60 -6.83 3.96
CA GLN A 130 14.95 -8.11 3.69
C GLN A 130 13.55 -8.21 4.33
N ASP A 131 13.43 -7.88 5.61
CA ASP A 131 12.14 -7.93 6.33
C ASP A 131 11.13 -6.95 5.76
N PHE A 132 11.57 -5.72 5.48
CA PHE A 132 10.74 -4.70 4.83
C PHE A 132 10.22 -5.20 3.48
N PHE A 133 11.10 -5.75 2.63
CA PHE A 133 10.71 -6.28 1.32
C PHE A 133 9.70 -7.41 1.46
N MET A 134 9.95 -8.39 2.32
CA MET A 134 9.07 -9.54 2.49
C MET A 134 7.67 -9.14 2.98
N VAL A 135 7.59 -8.19 3.92
CA VAL A 135 6.30 -7.71 4.43
C VAL A 135 5.55 -6.95 3.35
N VAL A 136 6.18 -6.00 2.65
CA VAL A 136 5.51 -5.22 1.59
C VAL A 136 5.03 -6.12 0.45
N LEU A 137 5.87 -7.06 -0.01
CA LEU A 137 5.47 -8.06 -1.02
C LEU A 137 4.34 -8.97 -0.52
N GLY A 138 4.29 -9.27 0.77
CA GLY A 138 3.18 -10.00 1.40
C GLY A 138 1.87 -9.22 1.35
N GLY A 139 1.90 -7.93 1.68
CA GLY A 139 0.74 -7.04 1.62
C GLY A 139 0.20 -6.88 0.20
N ALA A 140 1.09 -6.64 -0.77
CA ALA A 140 0.74 -6.55 -2.18
C ALA A 140 0.06 -7.83 -2.68
N GLU A 141 0.64 -8.99 -2.35
CA GLU A 141 0.08 -10.29 -2.74
C GLU A 141 -1.30 -10.53 -2.13
N GLN A 142 -1.48 -10.19 -0.85
CA GLN A 142 -2.78 -10.28 -0.18
C GLN A 142 -3.82 -9.43 -0.90
N PHE A 143 -3.48 -8.18 -1.22
CA PHE A 143 -4.36 -7.28 -1.95
C PHE A 143 -4.79 -7.87 -3.30
N PHE A 144 -3.83 -8.17 -4.19
CA PHE A 144 -4.15 -8.64 -5.54
C PHE A 144 -4.95 -9.96 -5.53
N LYS A 145 -4.57 -10.92 -4.68
CA LYS A 145 -5.29 -12.20 -4.57
C LYS A 145 -6.70 -12.03 -4.02
N THR A 146 -6.90 -11.15 -3.03
CA THR A 146 -8.24 -10.92 -2.48
C THR A 146 -9.14 -10.19 -3.47
N MET A 147 -8.63 -9.19 -4.20
CA MET A 147 -9.39 -8.48 -5.22
C MET A 147 -9.83 -9.40 -6.36
N GLU A 148 -8.95 -10.27 -6.86
CA GLU A 148 -9.33 -11.27 -7.88
C GLU A 148 -10.39 -12.26 -7.38
N ARG A 149 -10.33 -12.64 -6.10
CA ARG A 149 -11.27 -13.60 -5.50
C ARG A 149 -12.65 -12.98 -5.29
N CYS A 150 -12.71 -11.77 -4.73
CA CYS A 150 -13.96 -11.09 -4.40
C CYS A 150 -14.66 -10.53 -5.64
N PHE A 151 -13.90 -10.07 -6.64
CA PHE A 151 -14.42 -9.33 -7.79
C PHE A 151 -13.98 -9.96 -9.12
N LYS A 152 -14.24 -11.27 -9.26
CA LYS A 152 -13.89 -12.04 -10.45
C LYS A 152 -14.33 -11.34 -11.73
N GLY A 153 -13.37 -11.10 -12.63
CA GLY A 153 -13.62 -10.49 -13.93
C GLY A 153 -13.48 -8.98 -13.99
N ASN A 154 -13.49 -8.28 -12.85
CA ASN A 154 -13.22 -6.84 -12.79
C ASN A 154 -11.72 -6.53 -12.81
N PHE A 155 -10.90 -7.45 -12.28
CA PHE A 155 -9.45 -7.34 -12.26
C PHE A 155 -8.77 -8.57 -12.86
N ARG A 156 -7.58 -8.35 -13.43
CA ARG A 156 -6.68 -9.40 -13.93
C ARG A 156 -5.28 -9.11 -13.42
N TYR A 157 -4.97 -9.53 -12.20
CA TYR A 157 -3.72 -9.23 -11.51
C TYR A 157 -2.67 -10.35 -11.60
N PHE A 158 -2.80 -11.23 -12.60
CA PHE A 158 -1.94 -12.39 -12.77
C PHE A 158 -0.47 -12.01 -13.01
N SER A 159 -0.21 -10.92 -13.76
CA SER A 159 1.15 -10.41 -13.99
C SER A 159 1.78 -9.92 -12.69
N GLU A 160 1.02 -9.22 -11.87
CA GLU A 160 1.44 -8.59 -10.62
C GLU A 160 1.74 -9.67 -9.57
N ILE A 161 0.88 -10.68 -9.46
CA ILE A 161 1.11 -11.82 -8.57
C ILE A 161 2.39 -12.57 -8.97
N LYS A 162 2.60 -12.83 -10.27
CA LYS A 162 3.84 -13.47 -10.76
C LYS A 162 5.07 -12.62 -10.51
N ARG A 163 4.96 -11.30 -10.70
CA ARG A 163 6.02 -10.33 -10.42
C ARG A 163 6.44 -10.39 -8.95
N ILE A 164 5.47 -10.39 -8.04
CA ILE A 164 5.72 -10.53 -6.60
C ILE A 164 6.41 -11.86 -6.27
N GLU A 165 5.94 -12.97 -6.83
CA GLU A 165 6.58 -14.28 -6.62
C GLU A 165 8.04 -14.30 -7.11
N ALA A 166 8.35 -13.62 -8.22
CA ALA A 166 9.72 -13.50 -8.71
C ALA A 166 10.59 -12.67 -7.75
N LEU A 167 10.06 -11.56 -7.23
CA LEU A 167 10.77 -10.71 -6.27
C LEU A 167 11.05 -11.40 -4.94
N LYS A 168 10.15 -12.27 -4.47
CA LYS A 168 10.34 -13.06 -3.24
C LYS A 168 11.40 -14.17 -3.35
N ARG A 169 11.74 -14.62 -4.56
CA ARG A 169 12.70 -15.71 -4.81
C ARG A 169 14.17 -15.26 -4.90
N GLN A 170 14.40 -13.95 -4.93
CA GLN A 170 15.72 -13.33 -5.10
C GLN A 170 16.21 -12.76 -3.78
#